data_AF-A0A8H7LA20-F1
#
_entry.id   AF-A0A8H7LA20-F1
#
_cell.length_a   1.000
_cell.length_b   1.000
_cell.length_c   1.000
_cell.angle_alpha   90.00
_cell.angle_beta   90.00
_cell.angle_gamma   90.00
#
_symmetry.space_group_name_H-M   'P 1'
#
loop_
_entity.id
_entity.type
_entity.pdbx_description
1 polymer ?
#
loop_
_entity_poly.entity_id
_entity_poly.type
_entity_poly.pdbx_seq_one_letter_code
_entity_poly.pdbx_strand_id
1 'polypeptide(L)'
;MPSSTFLTKPHISYFSANRWELAAKIEKLIANGTNVVLDRYVYSGIAYSLAKEGLKSREWLYSPDKGLPKPDLTIFLIILMEELARRKGWGEERYEQTAFQEKVKKCFLEILRPEEDNSVVLVNVDRLLIEQTRAMVWRAIAENSLDLPKKTPLNKFT
;
A
#
# COMPACT_ATOMS: atom_id res chain seq x y z
N MET A 1 -25.80 -13.45 -31.84
CA MET A 1 -25.08 -12.15 -31.78
C MET A 1 -24.21 -12.15 -30.54
N PRO A 2 -22.88 -11.96 -30.64
CA PRO A 2 -22.08 -11.89 -29.45
C PRO A 2 -22.31 -10.51 -28.82
N SER A 3 -23.00 -10.50 -27.69
CA SER A 3 -23.08 -9.35 -26.79
C SER A 3 -21.65 -8.95 -26.42
N SER A 4 -21.25 -7.76 -26.84
CA SER A 4 -20.01 -7.13 -26.43
C SER A 4 -20.03 -6.96 -24.92
N THR A 5 -19.43 -7.90 -24.19
CA THR A 5 -19.04 -7.69 -22.81
C THR A 5 -17.99 -6.60 -22.84
N PHE A 6 -18.41 -5.35 -22.64
CA PHE A 6 -17.52 -4.28 -22.27
C PHE A 6 -16.85 -4.73 -20.98
N LEU A 7 -15.67 -5.34 -21.11
CA LEU A 7 -14.72 -5.52 -20.04
C LEU A 7 -14.49 -4.12 -19.47
N THR A 8 -15.18 -3.82 -18.37
CA THR A 8 -14.96 -2.64 -17.56
C THR A 8 -13.45 -2.52 -17.40
N LYS A 9 -12.85 -1.45 -17.95
CA LYS A 9 -11.41 -1.21 -17.82
C LYS A 9 -11.04 -1.45 -16.34
N PRO A 10 -10.16 -2.41 -16.04
CA PRO A 10 -9.91 -2.81 -14.67
C PRO A 10 -9.45 -1.58 -13.89
N HIS A 11 -10.12 -1.26 -12.79
CA HIS A 11 -9.82 -0.09 -11.93
C HIS A 11 -8.32 0.05 -11.60
N ILE A 12 -7.58 -1.06 -11.58
CA ILE A 12 -6.12 -1.14 -11.45
C ILE A 12 -5.36 -0.27 -12.44
N SER A 13 -5.80 -0.21 -13.70
CA SER A 13 -5.06 0.50 -14.74
C SER A 13 -5.02 2.00 -14.48
N TYR A 14 -6.09 2.58 -13.92
CA TYR A 14 -6.14 4.00 -13.57
C TYR A 14 -5.26 4.32 -12.34
N PHE A 15 -5.34 3.50 -11.29
CA PHE A 15 -4.51 3.69 -10.09
C PHE A 15 -3.02 3.49 -10.36
N SER A 16 -2.67 2.54 -11.24
CA SER A 16 -1.28 2.34 -11.65
C SER A 16 -0.78 3.48 -12.54
N ALA A 17 -1.59 3.94 -13.50
CA ALA A 17 -1.24 5.11 -14.33
C ALA A 17 -0.93 6.35 -13.48
N ASN A 18 -1.74 6.63 -12.45
CA ASN A 18 -1.49 7.74 -11.53
C ASN A 18 -0.15 7.62 -10.77
N ARG A 19 0.28 6.40 -10.41
CA ARG A 19 1.61 6.19 -9.82
C ARG A 19 2.73 6.44 -10.82
N TRP A 20 2.57 5.96 -12.06
CA TRP A 20 3.54 6.17 -13.13
C TRP A 20 3.74 7.65 -13.47
N GLU A 21 2.68 8.44 -13.47
CA GLU A 21 2.75 9.90 -13.68
C GLU A 21 3.64 10.60 -12.64
N LEU A 22 3.67 10.09 -11.40
CA LEU A 22 4.46 10.66 -10.30
C LEU A 22 5.83 10.01 -10.12
N ALA A 23 6.10 8.87 -10.76
CA ALA A 23 7.32 8.09 -10.56
C ALA A 23 8.59 8.91 -10.82
N ALA A 24 8.66 9.62 -11.95
CA ALA A 24 9.82 10.45 -12.29
C ALA A 24 10.06 11.59 -11.28
N LYS A 25 8.99 12.14 -10.70
CA LYS A 25 9.09 13.17 -9.66
C LYS A 25 9.64 12.58 -8.36
N ILE A 26 9.15 11.40 -7.96
CA ILE A 26 9.64 10.68 -6.77
C ILE A 26 11.13 10.37 -6.93
N GLU A 27 11.53 9.79 -8.08
CA GLU A 27 12.94 9.48 -8.37
C GLU A 27 13.83 10.74 -8.29
N LYS A 28 13.37 11.87 -8.84
CA LYS A 28 14.12 13.14 -8.78
C LYS A 28 14.26 13.69 -7.37
N LEU A 29 13.20 13.63 -6.54
CA LEU A 29 13.25 14.09 -5.15
C LEU A 29 14.25 13.26 -4.33
N ILE A 30 14.20 11.93 -4.48
CA ILE A 30 15.12 11.01 -3.81
C ILE A 30 16.56 11.24 -4.27
N ALA A 31 16.79 11.42 -5.57
CA ALA A 31 18.12 11.72 -6.12
C ALA A 31 18.71 13.04 -5.56
N ASN A 32 17.86 14.00 -5.22
CA ASN A 32 18.25 15.26 -4.58
C ASN A 32 18.45 15.15 -3.05
N GLY A 33 18.35 13.94 -2.47
CA GLY A 33 18.51 13.72 -1.04
C GLY A 33 17.27 14.11 -0.22
N THR A 34 16.09 14.09 -0.82
CA THR A 34 14.81 14.34 -0.12
C THR A 34 14.13 13.02 0.22
N ASN A 35 13.78 12.82 1.49
CA ASN A 35 12.95 11.69 1.92
C ASN A 35 11.50 11.91 1.44
N VAL A 36 10.90 10.87 0.85
CA VAL A 36 9.53 10.92 0.33
C VAL A 36 8.65 9.99 1.16
N VAL A 37 7.61 10.54 1.78
CA VAL A 37 6.58 9.78 2.50
C VAL A 37 5.39 9.60 1.58
N LEU A 38 4.99 8.35 1.34
CA LEU A 38 3.86 8.00 0.50
C LEU A 38 2.73 7.45 1.38
N ASP A 39 1.57 8.10 1.34
CA ASP A 39 0.34 7.54 1.90
C ASP A 39 -0.36 6.71 0.83
N ARG A 40 -0.32 5.39 1.01
CA ARG A 40 -0.71 4.35 0.03
C ARG A 40 0.17 4.33 -1.22
N TYR A 41 0.29 3.13 -1.79
CA TYR A 41 1.06 2.91 -3.01
C TYR A 41 0.64 1.60 -3.69
N VAL A 42 1.56 0.89 -4.34
CA VAL A 42 1.33 -0.36 -5.08
C VAL A 42 0.54 -1.40 -4.27
N TYR A 43 0.92 -1.65 -3.01
CA TYR A 43 0.25 -2.65 -2.16
C TYR A 43 -1.25 -2.38 -1.96
N SER A 44 -1.65 -1.12 -1.83
CA SER A 44 -3.07 -0.76 -1.71
C SER A 44 -3.84 -1.06 -2.99
N GLY A 45 -3.27 -0.76 -4.16
CA GLY A 45 -3.89 -1.07 -5.44
C GLY A 45 -4.13 -2.56 -5.63
N ILE A 46 -3.15 -3.38 -5.24
CA ILE A 46 -3.24 -4.84 -5.34
C ILE A 46 -4.25 -5.40 -4.33
N ALA A 47 -4.14 -5.05 -3.04
CA ALA A 47 -4.99 -5.60 -1.99
C ALA A 47 -6.49 -5.31 -2.21
N TYR A 48 -6.83 -4.06 -2.57
CA TYR A 48 -8.21 -3.66 -2.83
C TYR A 48 -8.79 -4.32 -4.08
N SER A 49 -7.93 -4.67 -5.03
CA SER A 49 -8.35 -5.37 -6.23
C SER A 49 -8.50 -6.86 -5.95
N LEU A 50 -7.55 -7.51 -5.27
CA LEU A 50 -7.68 -8.92 -4.85
C LEU A 50 -8.96 -9.16 -4.04
N ALA A 51 -9.34 -8.21 -3.17
CA ALA A 51 -10.54 -8.34 -2.35
C ALA A 51 -11.87 -8.28 -3.14
N LYS A 52 -11.84 -7.80 -4.40
CA LYS A 52 -13.02 -7.76 -5.27
C LYS A 52 -13.16 -9.09 -6.02
N GLU A 53 -14.39 -9.58 -6.12
CA GLU A 53 -14.69 -10.86 -6.77
C GLU A 53 -14.42 -10.81 -8.29
N GLY A 54 -13.94 -11.93 -8.85
CA GLY A 54 -13.74 -12.11 -10.29
C GLY A 54 -12.41 -11.60 -10.87
N LEU A 55 -11.41 -11.31 -10.03
CA LEU A 55 -10.12 -10.78 -10.49
C LEU A 55 -9.04 -11.85 -10.68
N LYS A 56 -8.13 -11.53 -11.61
CA LYS A 56 -7.06 -12.38 -12.12
C LYS A 56 -5.94 -12.59 -11.06
N SER A 57 -5.03 -13.53 -11.34
CA SER A 57 -3.93 -13.91 -10.43
C SER A 57 -3.15 -12.72 -9.86
N ARG A 58 -2.54 -12.91 -8.69
CA ARG A 58 -1.65 -11.92 -8.03
C ARG A 58 -0.64 -11.31 -8.99
N GLU A 59 -0.03 -12.13 -9.83
CA GLU A 59 0.95 -11.72 -10.83
C GLU A 59 0.37 -10.72 -11.84
N TRP A 60 -0.86 -10.95 -12.30
CA TRP A 60 -1.51 -10.05 -13.24
C TRP A 60 -1.78 -8.67 -12.63
N LEU A 61 -2.14 -8.62 -11.34
CA LEU A 61 -2.38 -7.36 -10.62
C LEU A 61 -1.08 -6.61 -10.32
N TYR A 62 0.05 -7.32 -10.22
CA TYR A 62 1.37 -6.75 -9.97
C TYR A 62 2.02 -6.22 -11.25
N SER A 63 1.76 -6.86 -12.38
CA SER A 63 2.33 -6.54 -13.70
C SER A 63 2.34 -5.04 -14.07
N PRO A 64 1.28 -4.25 -13.86
CA PRO A 64 1.29 -2.85 -14.27
C PRO A 64 2.18 -1.95 -13.40
N ASP A 65 2.51 -2.39 -12.18
CA ASP A 65 3.33 -1.62 -11.22
C ASP A 65 4.81 -2.03 -11.23
N LYS A 66 5.20 -3.05 -12.01
CA LYS A 66 6.60 -3.47 -12.18
C LYS A 66 7.42 -2.35 -12.80
N GLY A 67 8.56 -2.03 -12.20
CA GLY A 67 9.43 -0.93 -12.63
C GLY A 67 9.17 0.41 -11.93
N LEU A 68 8.09 0.53 -11.14
CA LEU A 68 7.92 1.67 -10.24
C LEU A 68 8.99 1.67 -9.13
N PRO A 69 9.35 2.85 -8.61
CA PRO A 69 10.15 3.00 -7.40
C PRO A 69 9.68 2.08 -6.28
N LYS A 70 10.54 1.19 -5.77
CA LYS A 70 10.26 0.37 -4.59
C LYS A 70 10.62 1.19 -3.35
N PRO A 71 9.71 1.34 -2.36
CA PRO A 71 10.03 2.01 -1.10
C PRO A 71 11.15 1.30 -0.34
N ASP A 72 12.05 2.06 0.29
CA ASP A 72 13.07 1.50 1.19
C ASP A 72 12.47 0.91 2.48
N LEU A 73 11.30 1.41 2.87
CA LEU A 73 10.50 0.91 3.99
C LEU A 73 9.01 1.05 3.68
N THR A 74 8.27 -0.02 3.91
CA THR A 74 6.81 -0.08 3.84
C THR A 74 6.28 -0.40 5.23
N ILE A 75 5.56 0.55 5.83
CA ILE A 75 4.94 0.35 7.14
C ILE A 75 3.45 0.07 6.94
N PHE A 76 3.00 -1.09 7.42
CA PHE A 76 1.58 -1.43 7.42
C PHE A 76 1.01 -1.33 8.83
N LEU A 77 0.09 -0.39 9.02
CA LEU A 77 -0.57 -0.15 10.30
C LEU A 77 -1.74 -1.13 10.46
N ILE A 78 -1.58 -2.10 11.36
CA ILE A 78 -2.61 -3.09 11.69
C ILE A 78 -3.49 -2.54 12.80
N ILE A 79 -4.79 -2.57 12.55
CA ILE A 79 -5.83 -2.21 13.51
C ILE A 79 -6.95 -3.26 13.49
N LEU A 80 -7.64 -3.44 14.62
CA LEU A 80 -8.84 -4.29 14.66
C LEU A 80 -10.01 -3.62 13.95
N MET A 81 -10.83 -4.42 13.27
CA MET A 81 -12.02 -3.92 12.56
C MET A 81 -13.01 -3.28 13.52
N GLU A 82 -13.12 -3.81 14.74
CA GLU A 82 -13.97 -3.26 15.80
C GLU A 82 -13.59 -1.83 16.18
N GLU A 83 -12.30 -1.50 16.14
CA GLU A 83 -11.82 -0.15 16.42
C GLU A 83 -11.99 0.78 15.22
N LEU A 84 -11.73 0.29 14.00
CA LEU A 84 -11.99 1.04 12.77
C LEU A 84 -13.47 1.45 12.67
N ALA A 85 -14.38 0.54 12.97
CA ALA A 85 -15.82 0.79 12.94
C ALA A 85 -16.30 1.81 13.98
N ARG A 86 -15.49 2.12 15.01
CA ARG A 86 -15.79 3.14 16.02
C ARG A 86 -15.28 4.53 15.62
N ARG A 87 -14.49 4.65 14.54
CA ARG A 87 -13.96 5.94 14.10
C ARG A 87 -15.04 6.76 13.42
N LYS A 88 -14.97 8.09 13.62
CA LYS A 88 -15.91 9.04 13.02
C LYS A 88 -15.81 8.98 11.50
N GLY A 89 -16.95 8.83 10.82
CA GLY A 89 -17.03 8.74 9.35
C GLY A 89 -17.08 7.32 8.77
N TRP A 90 -17.02 6.27 9.61
CA TRP A 90 -17.13 4.88 9.12
C TRP A 90 -18.49 4.58 8.48
N GLY A 91 -18.47 4.16 7.22
CA GLY A 91 -19.64 3.77 6.44
C GLY A 91 -20.08 4.83 5.42
N GLU A 92 -19.37 5.96 5.33
CA GLU A 92 -19.66 7.04 4.39
C GLU A 92 -18.98 6.81 3.02
N GLU A 93 -17.87 6.06 2.97
CA GLU A 93 -17.17 5.75 1.72
C GLU A 93 -17.56 4.39 1.11
N ARG A 94 -17.43 4.31 -0.24
CA ARG A 94 -17.79 3.14 -1.07
C ARG A 94 -17.18 1.81 -0.59
N TYR A 95 -16.05 1.83 0.12
CA TYR A 95 -15.34 0.63 0.57
C TYR A 95 -15.43 0.38 2.08
N GLU A 96 -16.18 1.18 2.84
CA GLU A 96 -16.30 1.07 4.31
C GLU A 96 -17.42 0.11 4.73
N GLN A 97 -17.36 -1.11 4.19
CA GLN A 97 -18.17 -2.22 4.67
C GLN A 97 -17.27 -3.20 5.41
N THR A 98 -17.63 -3.56 6.65
CA THR A 98 -16.81 -4.42 7.53
C THR A 98 -16.37 -5.70 6.83
N ALA A 99 -17.30 -6.39 6.15
CA ALA A 99 -17.00 -7.63 5.42
C ALA A 99 -15.99 -7.43 4.27
N PHE A 100 -16.01 -6.28 3.60
CA PHE A 100 -15.05 -5.98 2.53
C PHE A 100 -13.69 -5.60 3.11
N GLN A 101 -13.64 -4.80 4.18
CA GLN A 101 -12.39 -4.41 4.84
C GLN A 101 -11.67 -5.61 5.48
N GLU A 102 -12.41 -6.61 5.98
CA GLU A 102 -11.84 -7.88 6.40
C GLU A 102 -11.17 -8.64 5.26
N LYS A 103 -11.82 -8.72 4.08
CA LYS A 103 -11.22 -9.31 2.87
C LYS A 103 -9.94 -8.55 2.47
N VAL A 104 -10.00 -7.22 2.43
CA VAL A 104 -8.84 -6.37 2.11
C VAL A 104 -7.68 -6.60 3.09
N LYS A 105 -7.97 -6.67 4.40
CA LYS A 105 -6.95 -6.95 5.43
C LYS A 105 -6.27 -8.31 5.20
N LYS A 106 -7.03 -9.36 4.87
CA LYS A 106 -6.45 -10.67 4.52
C LYS A 106 -5.55 -10.57 3.30
N CYS A 107 -6.01 -9.91 2.24
CA CYS A 107 -5.19 -9.70 1.04
C CYS A 107 -3.91 -8.91 1.32
N PHE A 108 -3.94 -7.91 2.21
CA PHE A 108 -2.73 -7.20 2.63
C PHE A 108 -1.72 -8.12 3.31
N LEU A 109 -2.17 -8.95 4.25
CA LEU A 109 -1.29 -9.88 4.97
C LEU A 109 -0.73 -10.97 4.06
N GLU A 110 -1.44 -11.35 3.00
CA GLU A 110 -0.93 -12.31 2.00
C GLU A 110 0.13 -11.70 1.06
N ILE A 111 0.04 -10.39 0.78
CA ILE A 111 0.98 -9.69 -0.13
C ILE A 111 2.20 -9.13 0.61
N LEU A 112 2.00 -8.60 1.81
CA LEU A 112 3.04 -8.07 2.68
C LEU A 112 3.66 -9.24 3.44
N ARG A 113 4.70 -9.82 2.86
CA ARG A 113 5.45 -10.96 3.42
C ARG A 113 6.74 -10.45 4.08
N PRO A 114 6.69 -9.92 5.32
CA PRO A 114 7.88 -9.42 6.01
C PRO A 114 8.95 -10.49 6.21
N GLU A 115 8.57 -11.77 6.22
CA GLU A 115 9.48 -12.92 6.23
C GLU A 115 10.29 -13.10 4.93
N GLU A 116 9.81 -12.55 3.81
CA GLU A 116 10.48 -12.58 2.50
C GLU A 116 11.07 -11.22 2.11
N ASP A 117 10.56 -10.12 2.68
CA ASP A 117 10.97 -8.75 2.37
C ASP A 117 11.22 -7.92 3.65
N ASN A 118 12.48 -7.78 4.03
CA ASN A 118 12.91 -7.02 5.22
C ASN A 118 12.56 -5.52 5.14
N SER A 119 12.18 -4.99 3.97
CA SER A 119 11.70 -3.61 3.85
C SER A 119 10.24 -3.43 4.30
N VAL A 120 9.55 -4.51 4.70
CA VAL A 120 8.16 -4.46 5.16
C VAL A 120 8.09 -4.63 6.66
N VAL A 121 7.46 -3.66 7.34
CA VAL A 121 7.24 -3.71 8.80
C VAL A 121 5.75 -3.63 9.10
N LEU A 122 5.25 -4.61 9.85
CA LEU A 122 3.88 -4.63 10.36
C LEU A 122 3.86 -3.99 11.74
N VAL A 123 3.07 -2.92 11.90
CA VAL A 123 2.95 -2.19 13.18
C VAL A 123 1.53 -2.33 13.68
N ASN A 124 1.35 -3.03 14.80
CA ASN A 124 0.06 -3.08 15.47
C ASN A 124 -0.19 -1.76 16.21
N VAL A 125 -1.26 -1.07 15.82
CA VAL A 125 -1.67 0.22 16.38
C VAL A 125 -3.02 0.13 17.09
N ASP A 126 -3.49 -1.09 17.39
CA ASP A 126 -4.72 -1.31 18.12
C ASP A 126 -4.69 -0.62 19.49
N ARG A 127 -5.72 0.19 19.76
CA ARG A 127 -5.93 0.96 21.00
C ARG A 127 -4.81 1.93 21.34
N LEU A 128 -3.96 2.27 20.37
CA LEU A 128 -2.89 3.25 20.57
C LEU A 128 -3.40 4.65 20.28
N LEU A 129 -2.98 5.60 21.11
CA LEU A 129 -3.14 7.02 20.84
C LEU A 129 -2.25 7.47 19.68
N ILE A 130 -2.54 8.64 19.12
CA ILE A 130 -1.77 9.21 18.00
C ILE A 130 -0.28 9.32 18.33
N GLU A 131 0.09 9.82 19.51
CA GLU A 131 1.50 9.94 19.91
C GLU A 131 2.19 8.59 20.08
N GLN A 132 1.47 7.57 20.56
CA GLN A 132 2.00 6.21 20.68
C GLN A 132 2.21 5.58 19.29
N THR A 133 1.24 5.76 18.39
CA THR A 133 1.34 5.33 17.00
C THR A 133 2.51 6.01 16.29
N ARG A 134 2.66 7.32 16.47
CA ARG A 134 3.79 8.09 15.95
C ARG A 134 5.12 7.55 16.46
N ALA A 135 5.23 7.25 17.76
CA ALA A 135 6.45 6.69 18.34
C ALA A 135 6.79 5.32 17.73
N MET A 136 5.80 4.47 17.49
CA MET A 136 5.99 3.16 16.84
C MET A 136 6.46 3.30 15.39
N VAL A 137 5.86 4.21 14.62
CA VAL A 137 6.27 4.51 13.24
C VAL A 137 7.70 5.06 13.21
N TRP A 138 8.02 6.02 14.10
CA TRP A 138 9.36 6.60 14.18
C TRP A 138 10.42 5.55 14.55
N ARG A 139 10.08 4.65 15.48
CA ARG A 139 10.94 3.53 15.86
C ARG A 139 11.26 2.64 14.65
N ALA A 140 10.26 2.28 13.85
CA ALA A 140 10.48 1.48 12.64
C ALA A 140 11.38 2.19 11.63
N ILE A 141 11.25 3.52 11.47
CA ILE A 141 12.12 4.33 10.60
C ILE A 141 13.57 4.33 11.12
N ALA A 142 13.75 4.57 12.41
CA ALA A 142 15.07 4.65 13.04
C ALA A 142 15.81 3.29 13.06
N GLU A 143 15.11 2.19 13.35
CA GLU A 143 15.68 0.84 13.34
C GLU A 143 16.15 0.42 11.93
N ASN A 144 15.56 0.98 10.87
CA ASN A 144 15.99 0.80 9.49
C ASN A 144 17.00 1.86 9.01
N SER A 145 17.41 2.77 9.91
CA SER A 145 18.31 3.90 9.62
C SER A 145 17.84 4.75 8.44
N LEU A 146 16.54 5.05 8.39
CA LEU A 146 15.91 5.91 7.36
C LEU A 146 15.51 7.28 7.91
N ASP A 147 16.00 7.61 9.10
CA ASP A 147 15.87 8.90 9.77
C ASP A 147 16.72 10.01 9.12
N LEU A 148 17.72 9.63 8.34
CA LEU A 148 18.55 10.53 7.53
C LEU A 148 18.47 10.16 6.03
N PRO A 149 18.54 11.15 5.12
CA PRO A 149 18.53 10.88 3.70
C PRO A 149 19.72 10.02 3.26
N LYS A 150 19.43 8.90 2.61
CA LYS A 150 20.45 8.05 1.97
C LYS A 150 20.46 8.30 0.47
N LYS A 151 21.66 8.36 -0.12
CA LYS A 151 21.87 8.39 -1.58
C LYS A 151 22.03 6.99 -2.16
N THR A 152 21.30 6.01 -1.64
CA THR A 152 21.30 4.65 -2.18
C THR A 152 20.53 4.60 -3.50
N PRO A 153 20.95 3.77 -4.46
CA PRO A 153 20.18 3.54 -5.68
C PRO A 153 18.78 3.02 -5.33
N LEU A 154 17.77 3.64 -5.93
CA LEU A 154 16.38 3.27 -5.70
C LEU A 154 16.09 1.91 -6.34
N ASN A 155 15.64 0.95 -5.54
CA ASN A 155 15.17 -0.33 -6.04
C ASN A 155 13.87 -0.14 -6.84
N LYS A 156 13.56 -1.11 -7.70
CA LYS A 156 12.31 -1.13 -8.47
C LYS A 156 11.54 -2.41 -8.17
N PHE A 157 10.22 -2.37 -8.27
CA PHE A 157 9.40 -3.57 -8.17
C PHE A 157 9.65 -4.50 -9.37
N THR A 158 9.87 -5.80 -9.11
CA THR A 158 10.24 -6.82 -10.12
C THR A 158 9.16 -7.85 -10.37
#